data_AF-A0A8C6T9Q0-F1
#
_entry.id   AF-A0A8C6T9Q0-F1
#
_cell.length_a   1.000
_cell.length_b   1.000
_cell.length_c   1.000
_cell.angle_alpha   90.00
_cell.angle_beta   90.00
_cell.angle_gamma   90.00
#
_symmetry.space_group_name_H-M   'P 1'
#
loop_
_entity.id
_entity.type
_entity.pdbx_description
1 polymer ?
#
loop_
_entity_poly.entity_id
_entity_poly.type
_entity_poly.pdbx_seq_one_letter_code
_entity_poly.pdbx_strand_id
1 'polypeptide(L)'
;MMTESQGRVVEVLGLPDGVDDELLTLYFENKRRSGGGPLHSVEKSEDRALLVFEEAEAAARVLSKEHHVVHNVELSVRKPASKDPCRFLLKGINPSTCIEMIELYVENLLNVNVPEYTLLPSTDNKLILIQLSQPLAQGRLLFRIYIFL
;
A
#
# COMPACT_ATOMS: atom_id res chain seq x y z
N MET A 1 -15.75 -5.65 8.91
CA MET A 1 -16.02 -5.30 7.50
C MET A 1 -14.72 -4.79 6.91
N MET A 2 -14.01 -5.62 6.16
CA MET A 2 -12.78 -5.23 5.46
C MET A 2 -13.17 -4.37 4.25
N THR A 3 -12.59 -3.18 4.19
CA THR A 3 -12.78 -2.08 3.24
C THR A 3 -13.24 -2.49 1.83
N GLU A 4 -14.44 -2.06 1.43
CA GLU A 4 -15.01 -2.19 0.06
C GLU A 4 -14.18 -1.52 -1.05
N SER A 5 -13.09 -0.82 -0.71
CA SER A 5 -12.23 -0.16 -1.70
C SER A 5 -11.15 -1.06 -2.28
N GLN A 6 -10.69 -2.12 -1.59
CA GLN A 6 -9.53 -2.90 -2.06
C GLN A 6 -9.77 -3.60 -3.42
N GLY A 7 -11.01 -3.96 -3.72
CA GLY A 7 -11.38 -4.56 -5.01
C GLY A 7 -11.48 -3.57 -6.17
N ARG A 8 -11.44 -2.26 -5.87
CA ARG A 8 -11.63 -1.16 -6.85
C ARG A 8 -10.35 -0.43 -7.19
N VAL A 9 -9.24 -0.71 -6.49
CA VAL A 9 -7.98 0.01 -6.69
C VAL A 9 -7.03 -0.78 -7.58
N VAL A 10 -6.43 -0.07 -8.53
CA VAL A 10 -5.40 -0.57 -9.44
C VAL A 10 -4.17 0.33 -9.32
N GLU A 11 -2.99 -0.27 -9.19
CA GLU A 11 -1.71 0.42 -9.27
C GLU A 11 -1.13 0.27 -10.68
N VAL A 12 -0.74 1.39 -11.27
CA VAL A 12 -0.09 1.48 -12.59
C VAL A 12 1.34 1.96 -12.39
N LEU A 13 2.29 1.29 -13.04
CA LEU A 13 3.72 1.57 -12.95
C LEU A 13 4.33 1.76 -14.34
N GLY A 14 5.48 2.44 -14.38
CA GLY A 14 6.22 2.69 -15.62
C GLY A 14 5.59 3.82 -16.44
N LEU A 15 4.97 4.80 -15.77
CA LEU A 15 4.40 5.95 -16.44
C LEU A 15 5.53 6.79 -17.08
N PRO A 16 5.48 7.06 -18.39
CA PRO A 16 6.47 7.92 -19.03
C PRO A 16 6.23 9.39 -18.71
N ASP A 17 7.29 10.19 -18.83
CA ASP A 17 7.22 11.64 -18.71
C ASP A 17 6.22 12.22 -19.72
N GLY A 18 5.26 13.01 -19.23
CA GLY A 18 4.23 13.66 -20.05
C GLY A 18 2.89 12.92 -20.15
N VAL A 19 2.71 11.76 -19.54
CA VAL A 19 1.37 11.19 -19.33
C VAL A 19 0.72 11.88 -18.13
N ASP A 20 -0.34 12.65 -18.35
CA ASP A 20 -1.09 13.32 -17.29
C ASP A 20 -2.29 12.49 -16.79
N ASP A 21 -2.95 13.00 -15.76
CA ASP A 21 -4.07 12.33 -15.11
C ASP A 21 -5.29 12.22 -16.05
N GLU A 22 -5.47 13.17 -16.96
CA GLU A 22 -6.57 13.19 -17.93
C GLU A 22 -6.39 12.07 -18.97
N LEU A 23 -5.17 11.89 -19.49
CA LEU A 23 -4.85 10.82 -20.43
C LEU A 23 -4.99 9.43 -19.79
N LEU A 24 -4.55 9.28 -18.53
CA LEU A 24 -4.78 8.06 -17.76
C LEU A 24 -6.27 7.78 -17.60
N THR A 25 -7.03 8.79 -17.20
CA THR A 25 -8.48 8.69 -17.04
C THR A 25 -9.14 8.22 -18.33
N LEU A 26 -8.87 8.91 -19.45
CA LEU A 26 -9.42 8.57 -20.76
C LEU A 26 -9.07 7.14 -21.20
N TYR A 27 -7.85 6.68 -20.91
CA TYR A 27 -7.43 5.32 -21.25
C TYR A 27 -8.15 4.27 -20.41
N PHE A 28 -8.16 4.45 -19.08
CA PHE A 28 -8.66 3.44 -18.15
C PHE A 28 -10.19 3.41 -18.06
N GLU A 29 -10.90 4.49 -18.36
CA GLU A 29 -12.37 4.48 -18.51
C GLU A 29 -12.83 3.79 -19.80
N ASN A 30 -11.96 3.68 -20.81
CA ASN A 30 -12.31 3.10 -22.09
C ASN A 30 -12.36 1.56 -22.04
N LYS A 31 -13.58 1.01 -21.93
CA LYS A 31 -13.86 -0.44 -21.94
C LYS A 31 -13.17 -1.21 -23.07
N ARG A 32 -13.03 -0.64 -24.27
CA ARG A 32 -12.38 -1.33 -25.40
C ARG A 32 -10.86 -1.34 -25.27
N ARG A 33 -10.27 -0.25 -24.78
CA ARG A 33 -8.81 -0.12 -24.66
C ARG A 33 -8.26 -0.83 -23.43
N SER A 34 -8.81 -0.55 -22.25
CA SER A 34 -8.31 -1.06 -20.98
C SER A 34 -9.13 -2.21 -20.41
N GLY A 35 -10.41 -2.35 -20.83
CA GLY A 35 -11.38 -3.21 -20.14
C GLY A 35 -12.04 -2.56 -18.93
N GLY A 36 -11.67 -1.32 -18.58
CA GLY A 36 -12.08 -0.65 -17.36
C GLY A 36 -13.50 -0.06 -17.38
N GLY A 37 -13.62 1.15 -16.87
CA GLY A 37 -14.90 1.82 -16.59
C GLY A 37 -14.68 3.09 -15.77
N PRO A 38 -15.76 3.78 -15.36
CA PRO A 38 -15.67 5.06 -14.68
C PRO A 38 -14.71 5.06 -13.49
N LEU A 39 -13.90 6.10 -13.38
CA LEU A 39 -12.98 6.30 -12.27
C LEU A 39 -13.58 7.24 -11.24
N HIS A 40 -13.50 6.83 -9.99
CA HIS A 40 -13.80 7.68 -8.83
C HIS A 40 -12.66 8.66 -8.56
N SER A 41 -11.41 8.21 -8.64
CA SER A 41 -10.24 9.08 -8.47
C SER A 41 -8.97 8.53 -9.12
N VAL A 42 -8.04 9.44 -9.42
CA VAL A 42 -6.69 9.16 -9.92
C VAL A 42 -5.70 9.88 -9.01
N GLU A 43 -4.76 9.14 -8.43
CA GLU A 43 -3.66 9.67 -7.62
C GLU A 43 -2.34 9.32 -8.29
N LYS A 44 -1.73 10.29 -8.97
CA LYS A 44 -0.43 10.11 -9.64
C LYS A 44 0.73 10.51 -8.74
N SER A 45 1.85 9.80 -8.84
CA SER A 45 3.11 10.11 -8.16
C SER A 45 4.27 9.70 -9.06
N GLU A 46 5.09 10.66 -9.51
CA GLU A 46 6.27 10.42 -10.39
C GLU A 46 6.02 9.38 -11.50
N ASP A 47 6.41 8.13 -11.26
CA ASP A 47 6.41 6.98 -12.17
C ASP A 47 5.21 6.03 -12.02
N ARG A 48 4.28 6.33 -11.10
CA ARG A 48 3.15 5.48 -10.75
C ARG A 48 1.83 6.24 -10.62
N ALA A 49 0.72 5.52 -10.71
CA ALA A 49 -0.60 6.04 -10.39
C ALA A 49 -1.44 4.99 -9.66
N LEU A 50 -2.26 5.46 -8.73
CA LEU A 50 -3.34 4.68 -8.12
C LEU A 50 -4.66 5.12 -8.73
N LEU A 51 -5.37 4.17 -9.32
CA LEU A 51 -6.68 4.37 -9.94
C LEU A 51 -7.74 3.73 -9.06
N VAL A 52 -8.75 4.50 -8.68
CA VAL A 52 -9.92 3.99 -7.95
C VAL A 52 -11.09 3.95 -8.91
N PHE A 53 -11.57 2.76 -9.24
CA PHE A 53 -12.75 2.57 -10.08
C PHE A 53 -14.04 2.71 -9.27
N GLU A 54 -15.12 3.14 -9.91
CA GLU A 54 -16.45 3.09 -9.31
C GLU A 54 -16.89 1.63 -9.05
N GLU A 55 -16.62 0.74 -10.00
CA GLU A 55 -16.98 -0.68 -9.96
C GLU A 55 -15.76 -1.59 -9.76
N ALA A 56 -15.84 -2.59 -8.87
CA ALA A 56 -14.76 -3.55 -8.64
C ALA A 56 -14.51 -4.44 -9.87
N GLU A 57 -15.56 -4.72 -10.64
CA GLU A 57 -15.51 -5.49 -11.87
C GLU A 57 -14.69 -4.76 -12.95
N ALA A 58 -14.70 -3.43 -12.98
CA ALA A 58 -13.88 -2.64 -13.89
C ALA A 58 -12.38 -2.80 -13.57
N ALA A 59 -12.02 -2.69 -12.29
CA ALA A 59 -10.66 -2.96 -11.82
C ALA A 59 -10.22 -4.40 -12.14
N ALA A 60 -11.08 -5.39 -11.90
CA ALA A 60 -10.79 -6.79 -12.18
C ALA A 60 -10.50 -7.05 -13.67
N ARG A 61 -11.28 -6.45 -14.58
CA ARG A 61 -11.07 -6.57 -16.03
C ARG A 61 -9.76 -5.93 -16.46
N VAL A 62 -9.45 -4.75 -15.93
CA VAL A 62 -8.17 -4.06 -16.18
C VAL A 62 -6.99 -4.91 -15.73
N LEU A 63 -7.08 -5.52 -14.54
CA LEU A 63 -6.06 -6.41 -14.01
C LEU A 63 -5.91 -7.74 -14.78
N SER A 64 -6.99 -8.25 -15.39
CA SER A 64 -6.96 -9.47 -16.19
C SER A 64 -6.36 -9.28 -17.59
N LYS A 65 -6.24 -8.03 -18.04
CA LYS A 65 -5.68 -7.71 -19.35
C LYS A 65 -4.16 -7.74 -19.29
N GLU A 66 -3.54 -8.50 -20.19
CA GLU A 66 -2.08 -8.72 -20.19
C GLU A 66 -1.29 -7.44 -20.50
N HIS A 67 -1.72 -6.65 -21.48
CA HIS A 67 -0.96 -5.51 -21.98
C HIS A 67 -1.76 -4.21 -21.93
N HIS A 68 -1.20 -3.18 -21.30
CA HIS A 68 -1.72 -1.81 -21.33
C HIS A 68 -0.70 -0.92 -22.03
N VAL A 69 -1.11 -0.24 -23.09
CA VAL A 69 -0.22 0.62 -23.87
C VAL A 69 -0.80 2.03 -23.97
N VAL A 70 -0.06 2.99 -23.43
CA VAL A 70 -0.39 4.43 -23.43
C VAL A 70 0.81 5.17 -23.99
N HIS A 71 0.59 6.04 -24.99
CA HIS A 71 1.68 6.80 -25.65
C HIS A 71 2.84 5.90 -26.14
N ASN A 72 2.53 4.74 -26.74
CA ASN A 72 3.51 3.75 -27.20
C ASN A 72 4.42 3.16 -26.11
N VAL A 73 4.11 3.38 -24.83
CA VAL A 73 4.78 2.77 -23.70
C VAL A 73 3.87 1.73 -23.08
N GLU A 74 4.45 0.56 -22.81
CA GLU A 74 3.77 -0.50 -22.10
C GLU A 74 3.79 -0.23 -20.59
N LEU A 75 2.62 -0.19 -19.98
CA LEU A 75 2.41 0.06 -18.57
C LEU A 75 2.25 -1.27 -17.83
N SER A 76 2.84 -1.36 -16.64
CA SER A 76 2.59 -2.49 -15.74
C SER A 76 1.42 -2.16 -14.83
N VAL A 77 0.44 -3.05 -14.79
CA VAL A 77 -0.78 -2.87 -14.01
C VAL A 77 -0.91 -4.01 -13.01
N ARG A 78 -1.08 -3.67 -11.74
CA ARG A 78 -1.19 -4.65 -10.66
C ARG A 78 -2.13 -4.21 -9.55
N LYS A 79 -2.48 -5.15 -8.67
CA LYS A 79 -3.13 -4.79 -7.41
C LYS A 79 -2.13 -3.96 -6.59
N PRO A 80 -2.57 -2.86 -5.98
CA PRO A 80 -1.69 -2.13 -5.05
C PRO A 80 -1.21 -3.10 -3.98
N ALA A 81 0.04 -2.94 -3.55
CA ALA A 81 0.55 -3.67 -2.40
C ALA A 81 -0.45 -3.44 -1.25
N SER A 82 -1.07 -4.51 -0.76
CA SER A 82 -1.99 -4.38 0.36
C SER A 82 -1.20 -3.74 1.49
N LYS A 83 -1.57 -2.52 1.89
CA LYS A 83 -1.22 -2.01 3.22
C LYS A 83 -1.92 -2.94 4.18
N ASP A 84 -1.28 -4.06 4.51
CA ASP A 84 -1.80 -5.00 5.49
C ASP A 84 -1.85 -4.22 6.80
N PRO A 85 -3.06 -3.85 7.28
CA PRO A 85 -3.19 -2.94 8.39
C PRO A 85 -2.75 -3.58 9.72
N CYS A 86 -2.46 -4.89 9.68
CA CYS A 86 -1.89 -5.64 10.79
C CYS A 86 -0.37 -5.82 10.67
N ARG A 87 0.29 -5.43 9.57
CA ARG A 87 1.73 -5.66 9.38
C ARG A 87 2.50 -4.37 9.22
N PHE A 88 3.41 -4.13 10.15
CA PHE A 88 4.30 -2.97 10.16
C PHE A 88 5.74 -3.43 10.03
N LEU A 89 6.56 -2.67 9.31
CA LEU A 89 7.98 -2.96 9.14
C LEU A 89 8.82 -1.92 9.87
N LEU A 90 9.47 -2.34 10.94
CA LEU A 90 10.46 -1.56 11.65
C LEU A 90 11.82 -1.74 10.96
N LYS A 91 12.48 -0.64 10.60
CA LYS A 91 13.75 -0.64 9.87
C LYS A 91 14.83 0.12 10.64
N GLY A 92 16.09 -0.20 10.35
CA GLY A 92 17.23 0.52 10.91
C GLY A 92 17.52 0.13 12.35
N ILE A 93 17.08 -1.06 12.77
CA ILE A 93 17.38 -1.58 14.09
C ILE A 93 18.86 -1.95 14.16
N ASN A 94 19.51 -1.52 15.24
CA ASN A 94 20.86 -1.95 15.52
C ASN A 94 20.80 -3.45 15.88
N PRO A 95 21.56 -4.34 15.20
CA PRO A 95 21.55 -5.77 15.48
C PRO A 95 21.90 -6.15 16.93
N SER A 96 22.52 -5.25 17.70
CA SER A 96 22.82 -5.45 19.13
C SER A 96 21.70 -5.03 20.07
N THR A 97 20.61 -4.42 19.58
CA THR A 97 19.47 -4.04 20.42
C THR A 97 18.77 -5.29 20.93
N CYS A 98 18.56 -5.38 22.24
CA CYS A 98 17.87 -6.51 22.84
C CYS A 98 16.36 -6.48 22.52
N ILE A 99 15.74 -7.66 22.50
CA ILE A 99 14.35 -7.82 22.08
C ILE A 99 13.37 -7.07 23.00
N GLU A 100 13.66 -7.02 24.30
CA GLU A 100 12.82 -6.37 25.32
C GLU A 100 12.72 -4.85 25.09
N MET A 101 13.80 -4.23 24.59
CA MET A 101 13.80 -2.81 24.23
C MET A 101 12.95 -2.54 22.99
N ILE A 102 12.95 -3.47 22.04
CA ILE A 102 12.12 -3.39 20.84
C ILE A 102 10.64 -3.59 21.20
N GLU A 103 10.34 -4.57 22.06
CA GLU A 103 8.99 -4.80 22.60
C GLU A 103 8.46 -3.53 23.26
N LEU A 104 9.21 -2.95 24.20
CA LEU A 104 8.83 -1.71 24.88
C LEU A 104 8.56 -0.56 23.89
N TYR A 105 9.43 -0.40 22.87
CA TYR A 105 9.25 0.62 21.85
C TYR A 105 7.97 0.39 21.04
N VAL A 106 7.69 -0.85 20.62
CA VAL A 106 6.50 -1.22 19.83
C VAL A 106 5.21 -1.06 20.65
N GLU A 107 5.22 -1.52 21.90
CA GLU A 107 4.09 -1.40 22.83
C GLU A 107 3.71 0.07 23.03
N ASN A 108 4.71 0.94 23.26
CA ASN A 108 4.49 2.36 23.43
C ASN A 108 4.09 3.05 22.11
N LEU A 109 4.70 2.68 20.98
CA LEU A 109 4.42 3.27 19.67
C LEU A 109 2.99 2.97 19.19
N LEU A 110 2.54 1.73 19.38
CA LEU A 110 1.25 1.26 18.85
C LEU A 110 0.15 1.22 19.93
N ASN A 111 0.52 1.45 21.20
CA ASN A 111 -0.34 1.34 22.37
C ASN A 111 -1.06 -0.02 22.42
N VAL A 112 -0.26 -1.09 22.41
CA VAL A 112 -0.66 -2.51 22.40
C VAL A 112 0.17 -3.28 23.42
N ASN A 113 -0.27 -4.47 23.83
CA ASN A 113 0.50 -5.41 24.66
C ASN A 113 0.42 -6.83 24.10
N VAL A 114 1.28 -7.74 24.55
CA VAL A 114 1.16 -9.19 24.23
C VAL A 114 -0.17 -9.74 24.76
N PRO A 115 -0.96 -10.52 23.99
CA PRO A 115 -0.66 -11.13 22.68
C PRO A 115 -1.26 -10.38 21.47
N GLU A 116 -1.48 -9.07 21.56
CA GLU A 116 -2.05 -8.28 20.46
C GLU A 116 -1.07 -8.09 19.29
N TYR A 117 0.21 -8.43 19.47
CA TYR A 117 1.23 -8.38 18.41
C TYR A 117 2.28 -9.49 18.55
N THR A 118 3.06 -9.68 17.48
CA THR A 118 4.24 -10.56 17.43
C THR A 118 5.37 -9.88 16.66
N LEU A 119 6.61 -10.05 17.11
CA LEU A 119 7.82 -9.57 16.43
C LEU A 119 8.48 -10.70 15.64
N LEU A 120 8.77 -10.44 14.37
CA LEU A 120 9.42 -11.38 13.47
C LEU A 120 10.70 -10.71 12.91
N PRO A 121 11.87 -10.91 13.55
CA PRO A 121 13.13 -10.31 13.11
C PRO A 121 13.64 -10.96 11.81
N SER A 122 14.35 -10.17 11.00
CA SER A 122 15.10 -10.66 9.84
C SER A 122 16.35 -11.43 10.25
N THR A 123 16.94 -12.18 9.31
CA THR A 123 18.19 -12.93 9.52
C THR A 123 19.37 -12.06 9.93
N ASP A 124 19.36 -10.76 9.60
CA ASP A 124 20.39 -9.79 9.95
C ASP A 124 20.00 -8.86 11.11
N ASN A 125 18.83 -9.06 11.74
CA ASN A 125 18.25 -8.25 12.82
C ASN A 125 18.13 -6.74 12.53
N LYS A 126 18.24 -6.30 11.26
CA LYS A 126 18.09 -4.89 10.88
C LYS A 126 16.65 -4.51 10.58
N LEU A 127 15.82 -5.51 10.33
CA LEU A 127 14.41 -5.38 10.00
C LEU A 127 13.59 -6.23 10.98
N ILE A 128 12.49 -5.69 11.45
CA ILE A 128 11.54 -6.43 12.29
C ILE A 128 10.15 -6.22 11.72
N LEU A 129 9.50 -7.32 11.37
CA LEU A 129 8.10 -7.31 10.98
C LEU A 129 7.25 -7.44 12.25
N ILE A 130 6.44 -6.44 12.52
CA ILE A 130 5.45 -6.42 13.59
C ILE A 130 4.13 -6.91 12.99
N GLN A 131 3.60 -8.00 13.53
CA GLN A 131 2.30 -8.54 13.13
C GLN A 131 1.30 -8.37 14.27
N LEU A 132 0.27 -7.56 14.05
CA LEU A 132 -0.85 -7.38 14.97
C LEU A 132 -1.89 -8.49 14.80
N SER A 133 -2.53 -8.87 15.90
CA SER A 133 -3.66 -9.79 15.93
C SER A 133 -4.92 -9.17 15.32
N GLN A 134 -5.02 -7.83 15.31
CA GLN A 134 -6.13 -7.07 14.73
C GLN A 134 -5.67 -5.67 14.26
N PRO A 135 -6.34 -5.05 13.27
CA PRO A 135 -6.01 -3.69 12.82
C PRO A 135 -6.14 -2.66 13.94
N LEU A 136 -5.29 -1.64 13.94
CA LEU A 136 -5.42 -0.52 14.88
C LEU A 136 -6.70 0.28 14.60
N ALA A 137 -7.42 0.66 15.66
CA ALA A 137 -8.53 1.61 15.55
C ALA A 137 -8.02 3.00 15.13
N GLN A 138 -8.77 3.67 14.26
CA GLN A 138 -8.41 4.98 13.72
C GLN A 138 -8.21 6.00 14.85
N GLY A 139 -7.04 6.64 14.91
CA GLY A 139 -6.67 7.62 15.95
C GLY A 139 -5.72 7.12 17.04
N ARG A 140 -5.29 5.85 17.03
CA ARG A 140 -4.29 5.33 17.99
C ARG A 140 -2.85 5.77 17.73
N LEU A 141 -2.54 6.26 16.54
CA LEU A 141 -1.21 6.80 16.18
C LEU A 141 -1.06 8.27 16.59
N LEU A 142 -1.36 8.61 17.84
CA LEU A 142 -1.07 9.93 18.38
C LEU A 142 -0.75 9.76 19.87
N PHE A 143 0.53 9.72 20.23
CA PHE A 143 1.09 10.54 21.31
C PHE A 143 2.62 10.64 21.16
N ARG A 144 3.09 11.90 21.16
CA ARG A 144 4.47 12.39 21.29
C ARG A 144 5.40 11.40 22.02
N ILE A 145 6.47 10.98 21.34
CA ILE A 145 7.71 10.59 22.00
C ILE A 145 8.81 11.50 21.47
N TYR A 146 9.07 12.58 22.23
CA TYR A 146 10.38 13.20 22.23
C TYR A 146 11.31 12.22 22.94
N ILE A 147 12.11 11.46 22.18
CA ILE A 147 13.37 10.92 22.70
C ILE A 147 14.44 11.37 21.70
N PHE A 148 15.19 12.41 22.10
CA PHE A 148 16.52 12.65 21.56
C PHE A 148 17.39 11.45 21.92
N LEU A 149 18.10 10.95 20.90
CA LEU A 149 19.22 9.98 20.89
C LEU A 149 19.31 8.95 22.04
#